data_AF-A0A662RCP9-F1
#
_entry.id   AF-A0A662RCP9-F1
#
_cell.length_a   1.000
_cell.length_b   1.000
_cell.length_c   1.000
_cell.angle_alpha   90.00
_cell.angle_beta   90.00
_cell.angle_gamma   90.00
#
_symmetry.space_group_name_H-M   'P 1'
#
loop_
_entity.id
_entity.type
_entity.pdbx_description
1 polymer ?
#
loop_
_entity_poly.entity_id
_entity_poly.type
_entity_poly.pdbx_seq_one_letter_code
_entity_poly.pdbx_strand_id
1 'polypeptide(L)'
;MSCLILACGVCNLCGLLACGLRGGDLKEIHIHTLFGAALLSGIAGIFLIRYGISVGIVFLWLPFLSAANSVRGMAKYGLGTGNASIGYWGTAVGATSAFVASLPFSCGSTPLLYVAAVVTISLVIGLATGVLADKVIRMRIPRIELNSAVIAASTALITAGFLLILGNNYCLYPFIYIVITLAVLHPYNASTGAGENQKRTLMLALVEACMTTLVIGIVAMLASGSEMPVSDDVAIVVVSACGLVIAVVAWYRLVKSDIYEIRWTGYLPAEH
;
A
#
# COMPACT_ATOMS: atom_id res chain seq x y z
N MET A 1 2.59 -7.56 -24.48
CA MET A 1 2.99 -7.87 -23.08
C MET A 1 2.21 -7.08 -22.02
N SER A 2 1.59 -5.94 -22.35
CA SER A 2 0.87 -5.09 -21.37
C SER A 2 -0.48 -5.64 -20.87
N CYS A 3 -1.19 -6.47 -21.66
CA CYS A 3 -2.46 -7.09 -21.21
C CYS A 3 -2.28 -8.20 -20.17
N LEU A 4 -1.16 -8.90 -20.14
CA LEU A 4 -0.98 -10.06 -19.26
C LEU A 4 -0.76 -9.63 -17.80
N ILE A 5 -0.15 -8.47 -17.56
CA ILE A 5 0.21 -7.99 -16.22
C ILE A 5 -0.96 -7.23 -15.57
N LEU A 6 -1.76 -6.48 -16.34
CA LEU A 6 -2.98 -5.85 -15.83
C LEU A 6 -4.03 -6.90 -15.47
N ALA A 7 -4.17 -7.95 -16.31
CA ALA A 7 -4.94 -9.13 -15.96
C ALA A 7 -4.40 -9.80 -14.70
N CYS A 8 -3.07 -9.92 -14.54
CA CYS A 8 -2.45 -10.48 -13.34
C CYS A 8 -2.72 -9.66 -12.07
N GLY A 9 -2.74 -8.32 -12.13
CA GLY A 9 -3.02 -7.47 -10.97
C GLY A 9 -4.46 -7.54 -10.49
N VAL A 10 -5.43 -7.44 -11.41
CA VAL A 10 -6.85 -7.63 -11.08
C VAL A 10 -7.11 -9.09 -10.68
N CYS A 11 -6.49 -10.07 -11.33
CA CYS A 11 -6.56 -11.48 -10.92
C CYS A 11 -5.93 -11.73 -9.56
N ASN A 12 -4.89 -11.00 -9.16
CA ASN A 12 -4.28 -11.14 -7.84
C ASN A 12 -5.16 -10.51 -6.76
N LEU A 13 -5.78 -9.34 -7.00
CA LEU A 13 -6.72 -8.75 -6.05
C LEU A 13 -8.02 -9.56 -5.96
N CYS A 14 -8.61 -9.94 -7.09
CA CYS A 14 -9.79 -10.81 -7.14
C CYS A 14 -9.47 -12.21 -6.60
N GLY A 15 -8.28 -12.74 -6.85
CA GLY A 15 -7.81 -14.02 -6.33
C GLY A 15 -7.58 -13.98 -4.82
N LEU A 16 -7.02 -12.88 -4.30
CA LEU A 16 -6.92 -12.62 -2.87
C LEU A 16 -8.32 -12.53 -2.26
N LEU A 17 -9.21 -11.69 -2.81
CA LEU A 17 -10.60 -11.53 -2.35
C LEU A 17 -11.38 -12.84 -2.41
N ALA A 18 -11.24 -13.61 -3.49
CA ALA A 18 -11.83 -14.93 -3.63
C ALA A 18 -11.27 -15.91 -2.59
N CYS A 19 -9.96 -15.87 -2.33
CA CYS A 19 -9.32 -16.67 -1.28
C CYS A 19 -9.84 -16.29 0.12
N GLY A 20 -9.92 -14.99 0.44
CA GLY A 20 -10.45 -14.52 1.72
C GLY A 20 -11.96 -14.78 1.91
N LEU A 21 -12.74 -14.77 0.83
CA LEU A 21 -14.18 -15.02 0.88
C LEU A 21 -14.55 -16.50 0.83
N ARG A 22 -13.80 -17.34 0.09
CA ARG A 22 -14.09 -18.78 -0.13
C ARG A 22 -13.19 -19.75 0.64
N GLY A 23 -12.15 -19.28 1.34
CA GLY A 23 -11.29 -20.13 2.16
C GLY A 23 -10.38 -21.07 1.36
N GLY A 24 -9.84 -20.60 0.23
CA GLY A 24 -8.96 -21.40 -0.64
C GLY A 24 -7.47 -21.28 -0.30
N ASP A 25 -6.66 -22.24 -0.76
CA ASP A 25 -5.21 -22.19 -0.62
C ASP A 25 -4.53 -21.40 -1.73
N LEU A 26 -4.14 -20.15 -1.43
CA LEU A 26 -3.26 -19.36 -2.28
C LEU A 26 -1.78 -19.61 -1.95
N LYS A 27 -0.97 -19.91 -2.96
CA LYS A 27 0.50 -19.93 -2.83
C LYS A 27 1.00 -18.54 -2.47
N GLU A 28 2.09 -18.46 -1.68
CA GLU A 28 2.72 -17.18 -1.35
C GLU A 28 3.02 -16.37 -2.63
N ILE A 29 2.60 -15.11 -2.64
CA ILE A 29 2.75 -14.22 -3.79
C ILE A 29 4.17 -13.65 -3.79
N HIS A 30 4.87 -13.83 -4.91
CA HIS A 30 6.20 -13.25 -5.09
C HIS A 30 6.16 -11.72 -5.14
N ILE A 31 7.21 -11.11 -4.59
CA ILE A 31 7.33 -9.65 -4.53
C ILE A 31 7.28 -8.97 -5.90
N HIS A 32 7.99 -9.51 -6.90
CA HIS A 32 8.08 -8.90 -8.23
C HIS A 32 6.73 -8.87 -8.95
N THR A 33 5.93 -9.93 -8.79
CA THR A 33 4.59 -10.01 -9.40
C THR A 33 3.63 -9.04 -8.76
N LEU A 34 3.68 -8.91 -7.42
CA LEU A 34 2.82 -7.98 -6.69
C LEU A 34 3.22 -6.52 -6.95
N PHE A 35 4.52 -6.23 -6.99
CA PHE A 35 5.03 -4.91 -7.31
C PHE A 35 4.72 -4.49 -8.76
N GLY A 36 4.90 -5.39 -9.73
CA GLY A 36 4.54 -5.12 -11.13
C GLY A 36 3.04 -4.79 -11.29
N ALA A 37 2.19 -5.53 -10.58
CA ALA A 37 0.75 -5.26 -10.53
C ALA A 37 0.44 -3.91 -9.85
N ALA A 38 1.10 -3.61 -8.73
CA ALA A 38 0.96 -2.34 -8.00
C ALA A 38 1.41 -1.14 -8.83
N LEU A 39 2.50 -1.27 -9.60
CA LEU A 39 3.00 -0.20 -10.45
C LEU A 39 2.01 0.12 -11.57
N LEU A 40 1.52 -0.91 -12.28
CA LEU A 40 0.54 -0.69 -13.36
C LEU A 40 -0.79 -0.15 -12.86
N SER A 41 -1.31 -0.71 -11.76
CA SER A 41 -2.55 -0.23 -11.14
C SER A 41 -2.38 1.18 -10.58
N GLY A 42 -1.31 1.46 -9.85
CA GLY A 42 -1.05 2.80 -9.31
C GLY A 42 -0.95 3.87 -10.40
N ILE A 43 -0.23 3.57 -11.50
CA ILE A 43 -0.16 4.45 -12.67
C ILE A 43 -1.57 4.67 -13.26
N ALA A 44 -2.31 3.59 -13.53
CA ALA A 44 -3.67 3.68 -14.06
C ALA A 44 -4.61 4.49 -13.15
N GLY A 45 -4.54 4.28 -11.84
CA GLY A 45 -5.31 5.03 -10.84
C GLY A 45 -5.01 6.52 -10.86
N ILE A 46 -3.74 6.91 -10.91
CA ILE A 46 -3.33 8.32 -11.02
C ILE A 46 -3.86 8.96 -12.30
N PHE A 47 -3.80 8.27 -13.43
CA PHE A 47 -4.36 8.77 -14.70
C PHE A 47 -5.89 8.94 -14.60
N LEU A 48 -6.60 7.95 -14.08
CA LEU A 48 -8.06 8.01 -13.93
C LEU A 48 -8.49 9.18 -13.04
N ILE A 49 -7.84 9.35 -11.87
CA ILE A 49 -8.09 10.48 -10.96
C ILE A 49 -7.83 11.81 -11.67
N ARG A 50 -6.73 11.93 -12.43
CA ARG A 50 -6.40 13.15 -13.16
C ARG A 50 -7.41 13.51 -14.27
N TYR A 51 -8.07 12.51 -14.87
CA TYR A 51 -9.12 12.71 -15.86
C TYR A 51 -10.53 12.90 -15.24
N GLY A 52 -10.65 13.04 -13.91
CA GLY A 52 -11.92 13.25 -13.23
C GLY A 52 -12.71 11.96 -12.96
N ILE A 53 -12.07 10.79 -13.00
CA ILE A 53 -12.68 9.51 -12.63
C ILE A 53 -12.17 9.12 -11.24
N SER A 54 -12.82 9.65 -10.20
CA SER A 54 -12.36 9.51 -8.81
C SER A 54 -12.51 8.09 -8.23
N VAL A 55 -13.32 7.24 -8.87
CA VAL A 55 -13.32 5.78 -8.61
C VAL A 55 -11.96 5.12 -8.92
N GLY A 56 -11.09 5.81 -9.66
CA GLY A 56 -9.69 5.41 -9.89
C GLY A 56 -8.89 5.13 -8.61
N ILE A 57 -9.36 5.59 -7.45
CA ILE A 57 -8.73 5.35 -6.15
C ILE A 57 -8.64 3.85 -5.77
N VAL A 58 -9.52 3.00 -6.29
CA VAL A 58 -9.49 1.54 -6.07
C VAL A 58 -8.19 0.93 -6.59
N PHE A 59 -7.65 1.49 -7.68
CA PHE A 59 -6.38 1.01 -8.23
C PHE A 59 -5.19 1.33 -7.33
N LEU A 60 -5.31 2.31 -6.41
CA LEU A 60 -4.28 2.62 -5.42
C LEU A 60 -4.23 1.60 -4.27
N TRP A 61 -5.21 0.70 -4.14
CA TRP A 61 -5.18 -0.35 -3.12
C TRP A 61 -4.05 -1.36 -3.35
N LEU A 62 -3.72 -1.71 -4.60
CA LEU A 62 -2.62 -2.64 -4.89
C LEU A 62 -1.24 -2.12 -4.46
N PRO A 63 -0.89 -0.84 -4.66
CA PRO A 63 0.27 -0.22 -4.02
C PRO A 63 0.36 -0.44 -2.50
N PHE A 64 -0.75 -0.35 -1.75
CA PHE A 64 -0.74 -0.64 -0.31
C PHE A 64 -0.35 -2.10 -0.04
N LEU A 65 -0.93 -3.04 -0.80
CA LEU A 65 -0.62 -4.47 -0.67
C LEU A 65 0.85 -4.76 -0.99
N SER A 66 1.39 -4.15 -2.05
CA SER A 66 2.80 -4.26 -2.44
C SER A 66 3.73 -3.75 -1.33
N ALA A 67 3.45 -2.56 -0.80
CA ALA A 67 4.24 -1.99 0.28
C ALA A 67 4.19 -2.86 1.56
N ALA A 68 3.00 -3.28 1.99
CA ALA A 68 2.82 -4.13 3.16
C ALA A 68 3.52 -5.50 3.00
N ASN A 69 3.50 -6.08 1.80
CA ASN A 69 4.20 -7.33 1.51
C ASN A 69 5.72 -7.19 1.64
N SER A 70 6.28 -6.06 1.19
CA SER A 70 7.71 -5.78 1.33
C SER A 70 8.10 -5.56 2.78
N VAL A 71 7.27 -4.86 3.57
CA VAL A 71 7.48 -4.72 5.02
C VAL A 71 7.50 -6.11 5.67
N ARG A 72 6.49 -6.94 5.41
CA ARG A 72 6.45 -8.34 5.87
C ARG A 72 7.70 -9.11 5.48
N GLY A 73 8.10 -9.04 4.20
CA GLY A 73 9.24 -9.77 3.66
C GLY A 73 10.54 -9.45 4.39
N MET A 74 10.78 -8.18 4.74
CA MET A 74 11.95 -7.80 5.54
C MET A 74 11.80 -8.20 7.00
N ALA A 75 10.60 -8.04 7.53
CA ALA A 75 10.33 -8.20 8.94
C ALA A 75 10.39 -9.66 9.41
N LYS A 76 10.18 -10.62 8.51
CA LYS A 76 10.46 -12.05 8.76
C LYS A 76 11.91 -12.33 9.19
N TYR A 77 12.85 -11.47 8.81
CA TYR A 77 14.28 -11.64 9.08
C TYR A 77 14.79 -10.73 10.20
N GLY A 78 13.94 -9.84 10.73
CA GLY A 78 14.30 -8.96 11.84
C GLY A 78 13.78 -9.51 13.17
N LEU A 79 14.72 -9.81 14.09
CA LEU A 79 14.45 -10.14 15.49
C LEU A 79 14.01 -8.87 16.25
N GLY A 80 12.73 -8.52 16.20
CA GLY A 80 12.18 -7.38 16.94
C GLY A 80 12.55 -5.99 16.39
N THR A 81 11.80 -4.98 16.85
CA THR A 81 11.80 -3.49 16.66
C THR A 81 12.32 -2.83 15.35
N GLY A 82 13.30 -3.38 14.65
CA GLY A 82 13.86 -2.84 13.39
C GLY A 82 12.93 -2.94 12.17
N ASN A 83 11.85 -3.71 12.28
CA ASN A 83 10.89 -3.93 11.19
C ASN A 83 10.01 -2.70 10.92
N ALA A 84 9.68 -1.97 11.99
CA ALA A 84 8.90 -0.74 11.90
C ALA A 84 9.75 0.42 11.38
N SER A 85 11.04 0.49 11.71
CA SER A 85 11.90 1.60 11.30
C SER A 85 12.19 1.56 9.80
N ILE A 86 12.48 0.40 9.20
CA ILE A 86 12.71 0.30 7.75
C ILE A 86 11.43 0.63 6.97
N GLY A 87 10.27 0.16 7.44
CA GLY A 87 8.98 0.52 6.86
C GLY A 87 8.73 2.03 6.89
N TYR A 88 8.97 2.66 8.03
CA TYR A 88 8.83 4.11 8.21
C TYR A 88 9.74 4.89 7.26
N TRP A 89 11.01 4.49 7.16
CA TRP A 89 11.98 5.07 6.22
C TRP A 89 11.53 4.96 4.76
N GLY A 90 11.11 3.76 4.33
CA GLY A 90 10.63 3.55 2.96
C GLY A 90 9.40 4.40 2.64
N THR A 91 8.45 4.49 3.57
CA THR A 91 7.27 5.35 3.42
C THR A 91 7.63 6.84 3.37
N ALA A 92 8.64 7.28 4.13
CA ALA A 92 9.11 8.66 4.13
C ALA A 92 9.75 9.04 2.78
N VAL A 93 10.59 8.16 2.23
CA VAL A 93 11.20 8.36 0.91
C VAL A 93 10.13 8.45 -0.18
N GLY A 94 9.15 7.53 -0.17
CA GLY A 94 8.08 7.53 -1.16
C GLY A 94 7.19 8.76 -1.07
N ALA A 95 6.69 9.09 0.12
CA ALA A 95 5.84 10.27 0.31
C ALA A 95 6.58 11.57 -0.04
N THR A 96 7.83 11.72 0.40
CA THR A 96 8.61 12.93 0.14
C THR A 96 8.95 13.06 -1.34
N SER A 97 9.29 11.97 -2.03
CA SER A 97 9.57 12.02 -3.47
C SER A 97 8.34 12.41 -4.29
N ALA A 98 7.15 11.92 -3.94
CA ALA A 98 5.90 12.34 -4.58
C ALA A 98 5.57 13.81 -4.31
N PHE A 99 5.79 14.28 -3.09
CA PHE A 99 5.62 15.68 -2.71
C PHE A 99 6.60 16.59 -3.47
N VAL A 100 7.90 16.27 -3.46
CA VAL A 100 8.92 17.06 -4.17
C VAL A 100 8.65 17.07 -5.66
N ALA A 101 8.23 15.94 -6.25
CA ALA A 101 7.84 15.89 -7.66
C ALA A 101 6.57 16.70 -7.96
N SER A 102 5.67 16.91 -7.00
CA SER A 102 4.47 17.74 -7.22
C SER A 102 4.78 19.24 -7.36
N LEU A 103 5.89 19.72 -6.80
CA LEU A 103 6.27 21.15 -6.82
C LEU A 103 6.66 21.68 -8.22
N PRO A 104 7.64 21.11 -8.94
CA PRO A 104 8.06 21.63 -10.25
C PRO A 104 7.15 21.20 -11.40
N PHE A 105 6.50 20.04 -11.29
CA PHE A 105 5.69 19.47 -12.38
C PHE A 105 4.24 19.99 -12.42
N SER A 106 3.83 20.83 -11.45
CA SER A 106 2.54 21.54 -11.47
C SER A 106 2.42 22.58 -12.60
N CYS A 107 3.52 22.99 -13.23
CA CYS A 107 3.53 23.84 -14.42
C CYS A 107 3.49 23.00 -15.71
N GLY A 108 2.29 22.68 -16.20
CA GLY A 108 2.05 22.30 -17.61
C GLY A 108 2.65 20.97 -18.11
N SER A 109 3.21 20.13 -17.24
CA SER A 109 3.81 18.86 -17.66
C SER A 109 2.75 17.80 -18.01
N THR A 110 3.09 16.90 -18.95
CA THR A 110 2.21 15.77 -19.29
C THR A 110 2.07 14.82 -18.09
N PRO A 111 0.88 14.27 -17.81
CA PRO A 111 0.64 13.38 -16.66
C PRO A 111 1.59 12.17 -16.65
N LEU A 112 2.02 11.71 -17.82
CA LEU A 112 3.02 10.65 -17.95
C LEU A 112 4.39 11.05 -17.38
N LEU A 113 4.83 12.29 -17.61
CA LEU A 113 6.12 12.77 -17.12
C LEU A 113 6.12 12.91 -15.60
N TYR A 114 5.01 13.41 -15.02
CA TYR A 114 4.84 13.47 -13.57
C TYR A 114 4.95 12.09 -12.93
N VAL A 115 4.17 11.11 -13.40
CA VAL A 115 4.18 9.76 -12.84
C VAL A 115 5.53 9.07 -13.05
N ALA A 116 6.14 9.23 -14.22
CA ALA A 116 7.49 8.71 -14.49
C ALA A 116 8.53 9.32 -13.54
N ALA A 117 8.46 10.63 -13.27
CA ALA A 117 9.35 11.30 -12.33
C ALA A 117 9.16 10.78 -10.90
N VAL A 118 7.91 10.70 -10.41
CA VAL A 118 7.58 10.17 -9.08
C VAL A 118 8.15 8.76 -8.89
N VAL A 119 7.88 7.86 -9.84
CA VAL A 119 8.35 6.47 -9.78
C VAL A 119 9.87 6.38 -9.87
N THR A 120 10.49 7.14 -10.78
CA THR A 120 11.95 7.06 -10.98
C THR A 120 12.71 7.60 -9.77
N ILE A 121 12.29 8.76 -9.25
CA ILE A 121 12.93 9.38 -8.08
C ILE A 121 12.77 8.48 -6.84
N SER A 122 11.55 8.00 -6.57
CA SER A 122 11.29 7.12 -5.43
C SER A 122 12.08 5.81 -5.50
N LEU A 123 12.19 5.20 -6.68
CA LEU A 123 12.89 3.93 -6.87
C LEU A 123 14.41 4.11 -6.72
N VAL A 124 14.99 5.19 -7.26
CA VAL A 124 16.43 5.49 -7.12
C VAL A 124 16.80 5.78 -5.67
N ILE A 125 16.04 6.64 -4.97
CA ILE A 125 16.32 6.98 -3.57
C ILE A 125 16.03 5.77 -2.66
N GLY A 126 14.97 5.01 -2.94
CA GLY A 126 14.63 3.79 -2.21
C GLY A 126 15.69 2.70 -2.34
N LEU A 127 16.26 2.51 -3.54
CA LEU A 127 17.40 1.62 -3.75
C LEU A 127 18.65 2.14 -3.03
N ALA A 128 18.98 3.43 -3.17
CA ALA A 128 20.17 4.01 -2.54
C ALA A 128 20.13 3.88 -1.01
N THR A 129 18.97 4.13 -0.40
CA THR A 129 18.77 3.97 1.05
C THR A 129 18.84 2.50 1.47
N GLY A 130 18.33 1.57 0.67
CA GLY A 130 18.47 0.14 0.93
C GLY A 130 19.91 -0.37 0.82
N VAL A 131 20.69 0.13 -0.15
CA VAL A 131 22.13 -0.17 -0.28
C VAL A 131 22.89 0.40 0.92
N LEU A 132 22.55 1.60 1.38
CA LEU A 132 23.15 2.20 2.56
C LEU A 132 22.84 1.37 3.82
N ALA A 133 21.60 0.88 3.95
CA ALA A 133 21.18 -0.01 5.03
C ALA A 133 21.97 -1.33 5.05
N ASP A 134 22.18 -1.96 3.89
CA ASP A 134 22.97 -3.19 3.77
C ASP A 134 24.47 -2.94 4.01
N LYS A 135 25.06 -1.95 3.33
CA LYS A 135 26.51 -1.75 3.29
C LYS A 135 27.06 -0.95 4.46
N VAL A 136 26.35 0.08 4.92
CA VAL A 136 26.83 0.99 5.97
C VAL A 136 26.33 0.55 7.35
N ILE A 137 25.03 0.34 7.50
CA ILE A 137 24.44 -0.07 8.80
C ILE A 137 24.68 -1.57 9.05
N ARG A 138 24.96 -2.35 8.00
CA ARG A 138 25.18 -3.80 8.07
C ARG A 138 23.96 -4.54 8.60
N MET A 139 22.77 -4.06 8.25
CA MET A 139 21.52 -4.79 8.44
C MET A 139 21.52 -5.96 7.46
N ARG A 140 22.01 -7.13 7.88
CA ARG A 140 22.15 -8.36 7.07
C ARG A 140 20.80 -9.01 6.73
N ILE A 141 19.85 -8.21 6.24
CA ILE A 141 18.52 -8.64 5.85
C ILE A 141 18.56 -8.96 4.35
N PRO A 142 18.15 -10.17 3.94
CA PRO A 142 18.19 -10.55 2.53
C PRO A 142 17.26 -9.65 1.71
N ARG A 143 17.80 -9.13 0.60
CA ARG A 143 17.08 -8.29 -0.38
C ARG A 143 16.49 -6.99 0.20
N ILE A 144 17.11 -6.42 1.24
CA ILE A 144 16.70 -5.12 1.82
C ILE A 144 16.69 -4.00 0.77
N GLU A 145 17.64 -4.02 -0.17
CA GLU A 145 17.73 -3.06 -1.28
C GLU A 145 16.45 -3.02 -2.12
N LEU A 146 16.00 -4.19 -2.56
CA LEU A 146 14.79 -4.34 -3.37
C LEU A 146 13.54 -3.98 -2.55
N ASN A 147 13.42 -4.47 -1.32
CA ASN A 147 12.25 -4.22 -0.50
C ASN A 147 12.09 -2.73 -0.16
N SER A 148 13.19 -2.02 0.13
CA SER A 148 13.20 -0.57 0.34
C SER A 148 12.70 0.19 -0.90
N ALA A 149 13.20 -0.18 -2.08
CA ALA A 149 12.76 0.42 -3.34
C ALA A 149 11.29 0.17 -3.64
N VAL A 150 10.78 -1.04 -3.37
CA VAL A 150 9.37 -1.39 -3.59
C VAL A 150 8.46 -0.59 -2.66
N ILE A 151 8.83 -0.43 -1.37
CA ILE A 151 8.05 0.38 -0.42
C ILE A 151 8.06 1.85 -0.86
N ALA A 152 9.22 2.40 -1.19
CA ALA A 152 9.35 3.79 -1.64
C ALA A 152 8.50 4.06 -2.88
N ALA A 153 8.60 3.22 -3.92
CA ALA A 153 7.83 3.40 -5.15
C ALA A 153 6.32 3.22 -4.93
N SER A 154 5.91 2.22 -4.14
CA SER A 154 4.49 1.98 -3.86
C SER A 154 3.86 3.13 -3.07
N THR A 155 4.57 3.63 -2.05
CA THR A 155 4.09 4.76 -1.22
C THR A 155 4.14 6.09 -1.94
N ALA A 156 5.06 6.27 -2.90
CA ALA A 156 5.07 7.42 -3.79
C ALA A 156 3.84 7.45 -4.71
N LEU A 157 3.43 6.32 -5.28
CA LEU A 157 2.22 6.21 -6.09
C LEU A 157 0.96 6.55 -5.27
N ILE A 158 0.86 6.04 -4.04
CA ILE A 158 -0.26 6.34 -3.14
C ILE A 158 -0.29 7.85 -2.82
N THR A 159 0.86 8.42 -2.44
CA THR A 159 0.98 9.83 -2.09
C THR A 159 0.62 10.74 -3.26
N ALA A 160 1.11 10.42 -4.47
CA ALA A 160 0.77 11.16 -5.68
C ALA A 160 -0.75 11.13 -5.96
N GLY A 161 -1.40 9.99 -5.78
CA GLY A 161 -2.86 9.88 -5.89
C GLY A 161 -3.60 10.75 -4.87
N PHE A 162 -3.18 10.73 -3.60
CA PHE A 162 -3.82 11.52 -2.54
C PHE A 162 -3.60 13.02 -2.71
N LEU A 163 -2.42 13.45 -3.17
CA LEU A 163 -2.15 14.87 -3.48
C LEU A 163 -3.03 15.38 -4.63
N LEU A 164 -3.31 14.55 -5.63
CA LEU A 164 -4.23 14.90 -6.73
C LEU A 164 -5.67 15.05 -6.25
N ILE A 165 -6.14 14.15 -5.38
CA ILE A 165 -7.49 14.22 -4.81
C ILE A 165 -7.66 15.46 -3.94
N LEU A 166 -6.66 15.76 -3.10
CA LEU A 166 -6.71 16.88 -2.15
C LEU A 166 -6.24 18.22 -2.75
N GLY A 167 -6.16 18.32 -4.08
CA GLY A 167 -5.93 19.57 -4.79
C GLY A 167 -4.58 20.24 -4.54
N ASN A 168 -3.50 19.46 -4.36
CA ASN A 168 -2.14 19.96 -4.05
C ASN A 168 -2.08 20.90 -2.82
N ASN A 169 -2.99 20.74 -1.85
CA ASN A 169 -2.88 21.45 -0.58
C ASN A 169 -1.70 20.90 0.24
N TYR A 170 -0.53 21.51 0.07
CA TYR A 170 0.73 21.07 0.67
C TYR A 170 0.71 21.05 2.20
N CYS A 171 -0.20 21.79 2.85
CA CYS A 171 -0.38 21.74 4.30
C CYS A 171 -0.90 20.39 4.80
N LEU A 172 -1.56 19.61 3.94
CA LEU A 172 -2.05 18.26 4.24
C LEU A 172 -0.99 17.18 4.03
N TYR A 173 0.22 17.53 3.55
CA TYR A 173 1.28 16.55 3.32
C TYR A 173 1.66 15.75 4.58
N PRO A 174 1.87 16.34 5.77
CA PRO A 174 2.18 15.59 6.98
C PRO A 174 1.07 14.58 7.34
N PHE A 175 -0.18 14.94 7.08
CA PHE A 175 -1.34 14.07 7.27
C PHE A 175 -1.34 12.90 6.28
N ILE A 176 -1.14 13.18 4.99
CA ILE A 176 -1.03 12.15 3.95
C ILE A 176 0.09 11.16 4.29
N TYR A 177 1.25 11.69 4.68
CA TYR A 177 2.41 10.88 5.06
C TYR A 177 2.07 9.92 6.22
N ILE A 178 1.57 10.44 7.35
CA ILE A 178 1.35 9.61 8.53
C ILE A 178 0.26 8.55 8.30
N VAL A 179 -0.80 8.89 7.56
CA VAL A 179 -1.90 7.96 7.26
C VAL A 179 -1.41 6.82 6.35
N ILE A 180 -0.59 7.12 5.34
CA ILE A 180 0.02 6.10 4.48
C ILE A 180 0.98 5.22 5.27
N THR A 181 1.84 5.81 6.10
CA THR A 181 2.78 5.08 6.94
C THR A 181 2.04 4.11 7.86
N LEU A 182 1.01 4.56 8.58
CA LEU A 182 0.22 3.69 9.46
C LEU A 182 -0.40 2.52 8.69
N ALA A 183 -1.02 2.78 7.53
CA ALA A 183 -1.67 1.75 6.74
C ALA A 183 -0.71 0.73 6.11
N VAL A 184 0.55 1.10 5.85
CA VAL A 184 1.56 0.19 5.31
C VAL A 184 2.21 -0.66 6.42
N LEU A 185 2.40 -0.10 7.62
CA LEU A 185 3.08 -0.78 8.72
C LEU A 185 2.15 -1.62 9.60
N HIS A 186 0.91 -1.14 9.81
CA HIS A 186 -0.07 -1.81 10.67
C HIS A 186 -0.37 -3.27 10.26
N PRO A 187 -0.53 -3.61 8.97
CA PRO A 187 -0.89 -4.98 8.57
C PRO A 187 0.07 -6.04 9.06
N TYR A 188 1.38 -5.75 9.02
CA TYR A 188 2.38 -6.65 9.55
C TYR A 188 2.35 -6.68 11.08
N ASN A 189 2.38 -5.50 11.72
CA ASN A 189 2.41 -5.39 13.19
C ASN A 189 1.19 -5.98 13.89
N ALA A 190 0.03 -5.99 13.24
CA ALA A 190 -1.18 -6.64 13.75
C ALA A 190 -1.24 -8.14 13.43
N SER A 191 -0.39 -8.63 12.50
CA SER A 191 -0.34 -10.03 12.07
C SER A 191 0.86 -10.81 12.64
N THR A 192 1.77 -10.17 13.39
CA THR A 192 3.01 -10.72 14.01
C THR A 192 2.79 -11.67 15.19
N GLY A 193 1.54 -12.00 15.55
CA GLY A 193 1.26 -13.08 16.49
C GLY A 193 1.79 -14.45 16.01
N ALA A 194 1.71 -15.47 16.88
CA ALA A 194 2.19 -16.82 16.59
C ALA A 194 1.56 -17.37 15.29
N GLY A 195 2.35 -17.44 14.20
CA GLY A 195 1.92 -17.90 12.88
C GLY A 195 1.48 -16.79 11.91
N GLU A 196 2.36 -15.82 11.62
CA GLU A 196 2.13 -14.82 10.55
C GLU A 196 1.89 -15.49 9.18
N ASN A 197 0.76 -15.18 8.55
CA ASN A 197 0.38 -15.69 7.22
C ASN A 197 0.29 -14.52 6.22
N GLN A 198 0.95 -14.66 5.07
CA GLN A 198 0.93 -13.64 4.00
C GLN A 198 -0.48 -13.23 3.61
N LYS A 199 -1.40 -14.20 3.51
CA LYS A 199 -2.78 -13.97 3.10
C LYS A 199 -3.48 -13.02 4.07
N ARG A 200 -3.31 -13.27 5.37
CA ARG A 200 -3.90 -12.46 6.45
C ARG A 200 -3.31 -11.06 6.47
N THR A 201 -1.99 -10.94 6.32
CA THR A 201 -1.29 -9.65 6.25
C THR A 201 -1.72 -8.83 5.03
N LEU A 202 -1.82 -9.44 3.84
CA LEU A 202 -2.27 -8.76 2.62
C LEU A 202 -3.76 -8.37 2.69
N MET A 203 -4.61 -9.20 3.30
CA MET A 203 -6.01 -8.86 3.52
C MET A 203 -6.18 -7.72 4.51
N LEU A 204 -5.38 -7.70 5.58
CA LEU A 204 -5.38 -6.57 6.50
C LEU A 204 -4.86 -5.30 5.80
N ALA A 205 -3.85 -5.42 4.93
CA ALA A 205 -3.40 -4.29 4.11
C ALA A 205 -4.49 -3.77 3.17
N LEU A 206 -5.36 -4.64 2.66
CA LEU A 206 -6.53 -4.23 1.88
C LEU A 206 -7.56 -3.48 2.74
N VAL A 207 -7.83 -3.96 3.96
CA VAL A 207 -8.68 -3.25 4.93
C VAL A 207 -8.13 -1.86 5.22
N GLU A 208 -6.83 -1.75 5.49
CA GLU A 208 -6.15 -0.46 5.72
C GLU A 208 -6.19 0.44 4.48
N ALA A 209 -6.03 -0.10 3.27
CA ALA A 209 -6.18 0.65 2.03
C ALA A 209 -7.60 1.22 1.86
N CYS A 210 -8.64 0.43 2.17
CA CYS A 210 -10.02 0.89 2.13
C CYS A 210 -10.30 1.94 3.22
N MET A 211 -9.80 1.74 4.45
CA MET A 211 -9.92 2.71 5.54
C MET A 211 -9.25 4.05 5.20
N THR A 212 -8.01 4.01 4.70
CA THR A 212 -7.26 5.23 4.36
C THR A 212 -7.89 5.99 3.20
N THR A 213 -8.31 5.28 2.15
CA THR A 213 -9.01 5.91 1.02
C THR A 213 -10.37 6.49 1.44
N LEU A 214 -11.07 5.85 2.38
CA LEU A 214 -12.30 6.40 2.98
C LEU A 214 -12.02 7.72 3.72
N VAL A 215 -10.98 7.74 4.56
CA VAL A 215 -10.56 8.94 5.29
C VAL A 215 -10.15 10.06 4.33
N ILE A 216 -9.41 9.76 3.27
CA ILE A 216 -9.03 10.74 2.24
C ILE A 216 -10.26 11.28 1.52
N GLY A 217 -11.24 10.44 1.19
CA GLY A 217 -12.52 10.88 0.62
C GLY A 217 -13.28 11.82 1.55
N ILE A 218 -13.34 11.53 2.86
CA ILE A 218 -13.99 12.41 3.83
C ILE A 218 -13.25 13.75 3.94
N VAL A 219 -11.91 13.74 4.00
CA VAL A 219 -11.11 14.97 4.06
C VAL A 219 -11.28 15.79 2.77
N ALA A 220 -11.36 15.13 1.60
CA ALA A 220 -11.65 15.78 0.34
C ALA A 220 -13.04 16.46 0.40
N MET A 221 -14.09 15.74 0.80
CA MET A 221 -15.44 16.30 0.96
C MET A 221 -15.47 17.53 1.89
N LEU A 222 -14.72 17.51 2.99
CA LEU A 222 -14.64 18.63 3.92
C LEU A 222 -13.85 19.82 3.35
N ALA A 223 -12.86 19.56 2.48
CA ALA A 223 -12.05 20.57 1.84
C ALA A 223 -12.75 21.23 0.62
N SER A 224 -13.60 20.49 -0.08
CA SER A 224 -14.23 20.92 -1.34
C SER A 224 -15.37 21.95 -1.18
N GLY A 225 -15.95 22.11 0.01
CA GLY A 225 -17.08 23.01 0.23
C GLY A 225 -18.38 22.57 -0.47
N SER A 226 -19.53 23.04 0.01
CA SER A 226 -20.87 22.53 -0.30
C SER A 226 -21.40 22.88 -1.70
N GLU A 227 -20.76 22.40 -2.76
CA GLU A 227 -21.35 22.39 -4.11
C GLU A 227 -21.76 20.95 -4.48
N MET A 228 -23.08 20.72 -4.57
CA MET A 228 -23.69 19.46 -5.03
C MET A 228 -24.30 19.67 -6.42
N PRO A 229 -24.27 18.67 -7.33
CA PRO A 229 -24.74 17.30 -7.06
C PRO A 229 -23.71 16.21 -7.37
N VAL A 230 -23.48 15.34 -6.38
CA VAL A 230 -22.59 14.16 -6.43
C VAL A 230 -21.15 14.55 -6.80
N SER A 231 -20.44 15.18 -5.87
CA SER A 231 -19.01 15.43 -6.03
C SER A 231 -18.26 14.09 -6.15
N ASP A 232 -17.21 14.10 -6.96
CA ASP A 232 -16.23 13.04 -7.13
C ASP A 232 -15.74 12.43 -5.79
N ASP A 233 -15.72 13.25 -4.73
CA ASP A 233 -15.35 12.86 -3.37
C ASP A 233 -16.35 11.91 -2.71
N VAL A 234 -17.66 12.06 -2.98
CA VAL A 234 -18.70 11.15 -2.49
C VAL A 234 -18.51 9.76 -3.11
N ALA A 235 -18.14 9.70 -4.39
CA ALA A 235 -17.87 8.43 -5.06
C ALA A 235 -16.69 7.69 -4.41
N ILE A 236 -15.63 8.41 -4.04
CA ILE A 236 -14.50 7.85 -3.27
C ILE A 236 -15.01 7.24 -1.96
N VAL A 237 -15.78 8.01 -1.18
CA VAL A 237 -16.31 7.55 0.11
C VAL A 237 -17.17 6.30 -0.03
N VAL A 238 -18.10 6.28 -0.99
CA VAL A 238 -19.00 5.14 -1.21
C VAL A 238 -18.22 3.90 -1.63
N VAL A 239 -17.30 4.02 -2.58
CA VAL A 239 -16.51 2.89 -3.07
C VAL A 239 -15.56 2.35 -2.00
N SER A 240 -14.90 3.24 -1.25
CA SER A 240 -14.05 2.84 -0.13
C SER A 240 -14.83 2.22 1.03
N ALA A 241 -16.04 2.70 1.34
CA ALA A 241 -16.91 2.09 2.34
C ALA A 241 -17.37 0.68 1.93
N CYS A 242 -17.81 0.50 0.68
CA CYS A 242 -18.16 -0.81 0.15
C CYS A 242 -16.95 -1.77 0.16
N GLY A 243 -15.79 -1.29 -0.31
CA GLY A 243 -14.54 -2.04 -0.29
C GLY A 243 -14.13 -2.45 1.12
N LEU A 244 -14.27 -1.54 2.08
CA LEU A 244 -13.96 -1.79 3.49
C LEU A 244 -14.81 -2.92 4.07
N VAL A 245 -16.13 -2.89 3.86
CA VAL A 245 -17.03 -3.95 4.36
C VAL A 245 -16.63 -5.30 3.78
N ILE A 246 -16.37 -5.37 2.46
CA ILE A 246 -15.96 -6.62 1.80
C ILE A 246 -14.62 -7.10 2.35
N ALA A 247 -13.64 -6.22 2.46
CA ALA A 247 -12.29 -6.55 2.93
C ALA A 247 -12.29 -7.00 4.39
N VAL A 248 -13.05 -6.35 5.27
CA VAL A 248 -13.16 -6.74 6.70
C VAL A 248 -13.81 -8.11 6.83
N VAL A 249 -14.88 -8.39 6.08
CA VAL A 249 -15.53 -9.71 6.09
C VAL A 249 -14.57 -10.79 5.60
N ALA A 250 -13.83 -10.53 4.52
CA ALA A 250 -12.84 -11.46 3.99
C ALA A 250 -11.68 -11.70 4.97
N TRP A 251 -11.14 -10.64 5.56
CA TRP A 251 -10.07 -10.72 6.55
C TRP A 251 -10.51 -11.47 7.81
N TYR A 252 -11.69 -11.16 8.35
CA TYR A 252 -12.23 -11.81 9.54
C TYR A 252 -12.43 -13.32 9.33
N ARG A 253 -12.87 -13.74 8.13
CA ARG A 253 -12.98 -15.17 7.79
C ARG A 253 -11.63 -15.89 7.81
N LEU A 254 -10.57 -15.25 7.30
CA LEU A 254 -9.21 -15.81 7.35
C LEU A 254 -8.67 -15.90 8.78
N VAL A 255 -8.90 -14.85 9.58
CA VAL A 255 -8.53 -14.90 11.01
C VAL A 255 -9.23 -16.07 11.70
N LYS A 256 -10.53 -16.25 11.43
CA LYS A 256 -11.30 -17.34 12.01
C LYS A 256 -10.80 -18.71 11.56
N SER A 257 -10.41 -18.90 10.29
CA SER A 257 -9.85 -20.18 9.82
C SER A 257 -8.52 -20.51 10.49
N ASP A 258 -7.65 -19.51 10.67
CA ASP A 258 -6.32 -19.71 11.27
C ASP A 258 -6.42 -20.06 12.78
N ILE A 259 -7.42 -19.53 13.49
CA ILE A 259 -7.66 -19.85 14.91
C ILE A 259 -8.05 -21.32 15.11
N TYR A 260 -8.75 -21.95 14.16
CA TYR A 260 -9.12 -23.37 14.28
C TYR A 260 -7.93 -24.31 14.17
N GLU A 261 -6.84 -23.86 13.54
CA GLU A 261 -5.61 -24.64 13.36
C GLU A 261 -4.72 -24.59 14.60
N ILE A 262 -4.74 -23.48 15.35
CA ILE A 262 -3.98 -23.30 16.58
C ILE A 262 -4.83 -23.74 17.78
N ARG A 263 -4.84 -25.03 18.11
CA ARG A 263 -5.26 -25.46 19.46
C ARG A 263 -4.24 -24.91 20.46
N TRP A 264 -4.67 -23.95 21.29
CA TRP A 264 -3.87 -23.48 22.41
C TRP A 264 -3.50 -24.69 23.30
N THR A 265 -2.22 -25.06 23.33
CA THR A 265 -1.75 -26.24 24.07
C THR A 265 -1.60 -25.98 25.57
N GLY A 266 -1.79 -24.74 26.03
CA GLY A 266 -1.58 -24.36 27.42
C GLY A 266 -0.12 -24.08 27.78
N TYR A 267 0.81 -24.28 26.84
CA TYR A 267 2.24 -24.07 27.06
C TYR A 267 2.72 -22.81 26.36
N LEU A 268 3.56 -22.03 27.05
CA LEU A 268 4.37 -21.00 26.40
C LEU A 268 5.21 -21.65 25.28
N PRO A 269 5.40 -20.98 24.13
CA PRO A 269 6.28 -21.50 23.09
C PRO A 269 7.66 -21.71 23.70
N ALA A 270 8.21 -22.92 23.53
CA ALA A 270 9.53 -23.24 24.05
C ALA A 270 10.55 -22.28 23.44
N GLU A 271 11.32 -21.62 24.31
CA GLU A 271 12.44 -20.79 23.91
C GLU A 271 13.42 -21.67 23.10
N HIS A 272 13.68 -21.28 21.85
CA HIS A 272 14.71 -21.86 20.99
C HIS A 272 15.76 -20.80 20.73
#